data_AF-A0A9W6ZW09-F1
#
_entry.id   AF-A0A9W6ZW09-F1
#
_cell.length_a   1.000
_cell.length_b   1.000
_cell.length_c   1.000
_cell.angle_alpha   90.00
_cell.angle_beta   90.00
_cell.angle_gamma   90.00
#
_symmetry.space_group_name_H-M   'P 1'
#
loop_
_entity.id
_entity.type
_entity.pdbx_description
1 polymer ?
#
loop_
_entity_poly.entity_id
_entity_poly.type
_entity_poly.pdbx_seq_one_letter_code
_entity_poly.pdbx_strand_id
1 'polypeptide(L)'
;MVKTSTLLSKLFQHADPSSALVALQNDKQFSKTDRRNLCSLTSISPSWSTCDQTMVENKNDLCQMLLEELYIPYKFYSTSLKSHPPRNSFDNKKATLPLKKTKCGFWSATDKTKTCSWLPSPTNTFDCVVHFIQSTSGTGVILSSSKILTCAHVIDNNDDDDDVIPNRLGRKKIVMLANSRIFESGCINVEESLDGTKDVAMLELGDEIILSSQMPSEEITYAELAIVPPTSGDQIFTVGNPSNIDLESTRVSRSGTPNSIEFDPPIFHLSLGTCENYTSKKVYDLRIGVASRGRAPTRGETKGILESESTEEESGVIMEHTCWTYWGHSGAPLFNVDGEVVGLHSSWCSKSGIRMAVKLRVLRECFEEGGGKKKKVKKGKKVTKRKRKEEEIIDLTSP
;
A
#
# COMPACT_ATOMS: atom_id res chain seq x y z
N MET A 1 -15.94 21.12 -20.20
CA MET A 1 -16.10 20.44 -18.90
C MET A 1 -14.97 20.92 -18.01
N VAL A 2 -15.24 21.35 -16.77
CA VAL A 2 -14.18 21.77 -15.84
C VAL A 2 -13.36 20.54 -15.47
N LYS A 3 -12.02 20.67 -15.46
CA LYS A 3 -11.13 19.58 -15.05
C LYS A 3 -11.35 19.26 -13.56
N THR A 4 -11.38 17.98 -13.23
CA THR A 4 -11.50 17.45 -11.87
C THR A 4 -10.41 18.00 -10.94
N SER A 5 -9.17 18.11 -11.43
CA SER A 5 -8.07 18.73 -10.69
C SER A 5 -8.36 20.17 -10.25
N THR A 6 -9.00 20.99 -11.09
CA THR A 6 -9.41 22.35 -10.74
C THR A 6 -10.50 22.37 -9.66
N LEU A 7 -11.44 21.43 -9.72
CA LEU A 7 -12.49 21.30 -8.70
C LEU A 7 -11.92 20.87 -7.35
N LEU A 8 -10.94 19.95 -7.35
CA LEU A 8 -10.24 19.52 -6.15
C LEU A 8 -9.41 20.65 -5.56
N SER A 9 -8.66 21.41 -6.35
CA SER A 9 -7.94 22.60 -5.85
C SER A 9 -8.89 23.58 -5.16
N LYS A 10 -10.06 23.81 -5.76
CA LYS A 10 -11.10 24.66 -5.18
C LYS A 10 -11.66 24.10 -3.87
N LEU A 11 -11.84 22.79 -3.76
CA LEU A 11 -12.33 22.14 -2.54
C LEU A 11 -11.27 22.14 -1.42
N PHE A 12 -10.01 21.87 -1.77
CA PHE A 12 -8.91 21.67 -0.83
C PHE A 12 -8.31 22.96 -0.27
N GLN A 13 -8.66 24.13 -0.82
CA GLN A 13 -8.25 25.43 -0.28
C GLN A 13 -9.02 25.84 1.00
N HIS A 14 -10.12 25.15 1.32
CA HIS A 14 -10.94 25.44 2.49
C HIS A 14 -10.21 25.08 3.80
N ALA A 15 -10.37 25.90 4.83
CA ALA A 15 -9.61 25.79 6.07
C ALA A 15 -10.04 24.60 6.93
N ASP A 16 -11.34 24.34 6.99
CA ASP A 16 -11.97 23.32 7.82
C ASP A 16 -13.16 22.63 7.12
N PRO A 17 -13.62 21.46 7.62
CA PRO A 17 -14.72 20.70 7.01
C PRO A 17 -16.03 21.48 6.89
N SER A 18 -16.37 22.33 7.86
CA SER A 18 -17.60 23.11 7.83
C SER A 18 -17.58 24.13 6.68
N SER A 19 -16.46 24.83 6.49
CA SER A 19 -16.28 25.77 5.39
C SER A 19 -16.32 25.09 4.01
N ALA A 20 -15.75 23.88 3.90
CA ALA A 20 -15.78 23.08 2.67
C ALA A 20 -17.19 22.58 2.33
N LEU A 21 -17.96 22.14 3.35
CA LEU A 21 -19.33 21.69 3.17
C LEU A 21 -20.25 22.83 2.69
N VAL A 22 -20.15 24.00 3.32
CA VAL A 22 -20.89 25.20 2.91
C VAL A 22 -20.58 25.58 1.46
N ALA A 23 -19.32 25.43 1.05
CA ALA A 23 -18.93 25.68 -0.34
C ALA A 23 -19.55 24.66 -1.30
N LEU A 24 -19.48 23.36 -1.00
CA LEU A 24 -20.10 22.29 -1.80
C LEU A 24 -21.61 22.49 -1.97
N GLN A 25 -22.30 22.97 -0.94
CA GLN A 25 -23.73 23.27 -0.97
C GLN A 25 -24.09 24.53 -1.76
N ASN A 26 -23.13 25.43 -2.02
CA ASN A 26 -23.37 26.69 -2.71
C ASN A 26 -23.24 26.54 -4.24
N ASP A 27 -24.33 26.70 -4.99
CA ASP A 27 -24.35 26.50 -6.45
C ASP A 27 -23.49 27.51 -7.24
N LYS A 28 -23.15 28.66 -6.65
CA LYS A 28 -22.21 29.60 -7.25
C LYS A 28 -20.77 29.13 -7.13
N GLN A 29 -20.47 28.30 -6.13
CA GLN A 29 -19.14 27.73 -5.92
C GLN A 29 -19.02 26.36 -6.59
N PHE A 30 -19.95 25.46 -6.39
CA PHE A 30 -19.97 24.17 -7.05
C PHE A 30 -21.32 23.98 -7.72
N SER A 31 -21.33 23.93 -9.05
CA SER A 31 -22.55 23.65 -9.79
C SER A 31 -22.98 22.19 -9.61
N LYS A 32 -24.19 21.85 -10.07
CA LYS A 32 -24.67 20.47 -10.14
C LYS A 32 -23.67 19.56 -10.86
N THR A 33 -23.15 20.02 -12.00
CA THR A 33 -22.17 19.28 -12.80
C THR A 33 -20.84 19.11 -12.09
N ASP A 34 -20.39 20.11 -11.33
CA ASP A 34 -19.12 20.02 -10.59
C ASP A 34 -19.20 18.93 -9.51
N ARG A 35 -20.30 18.88 -8.74
CA ARG A 35 -20.51 17.82 -7.75
C ARG A 35 -20.57 16.43 -8.39
N ARG A 36 -21.13 16.29 -9.58
CA ARG A 36 -21.14 15.01 -10.33
C ARG A 36 -19.73 14.60 -10.74
N ASN A 37 -18.93 15.53 -11.23
CA ASN A 37 -17.55 15.28 -11.62
C ASN A 37 -16.66 14.93 -10.41
N LEU A 38 -16.91 15.54 -9.25
CA LEU A 38 -16.24 15.13 -8.01
C LEU A 38 -16.71 13.74 -7.55
N CYS A 39 -18.00 13.43 -7.67
CA CYS A 39 -18.55 12.12 -7.31
C CYS A 39 -17.96 10.99 -8.18
N SER A 40 -17.57 11.25 -9.43
CA SER A 40 -16.91 10.24 -10.26
C SER A 40 -15.48 9.90 -9.83
N LEU A 41 -14.93 10.62 -8.85
CA LEU A 41 -13.61 10.35 -8.27
C LEU A 41 -13.69 9.54 -6.97
N THR A 42 -14.88 9.39 -6.38
CA THR A 42 -15.08 8.72 -5.10
C THR A 42 -15.48 7.26 -5.29
N SER A 43 -15.50 6.51 -4.20
CA SER A 43 -16.06 5.15 -4.18
C SER A 43 -17.59 5.17 -3.96
N ILE A 44 -18.23 6.34 -4.00
CA ILE A 44 -19.68 6.48 -3.79
C ILE A 44 -20.43 5.78 -4.92
N SER A 45 -21.56 5.13 -4.60
CA SER A 45 -22.44 4.50 -5.59
C SER A 45 -22.73 5.44 -6.77
N PRO A 46 -22.64 4.95 -8.03
CA PRO A 46 -22.93 5.74 -9.23
C PRO A 46 -24.33 6.38 -9.24
N SER A 47 -25.29 5.82 -8.51
CA SER A 47 -26.63 6.39 -8.34
C SER A 47 -26.60 7.83 -7.80
N TRP A 48 -25.69 8.13 -6.86
CA TRP A 48 -25.51 9.49 -6.33
C TRP A 48 -24.94 10.47 -7.34
N SER A 49 -24.13 10.00 -8.29
CA SER A 49 -23.62 10.86 -9.37
C SER A 49 -24.75 11.35 -10.30
N THR A 50 -25.90 10.66 -10.32
CA THR A 50 -27.05 11.01 -11.17
C THR A 50 -28.23 11.54 -10.38
N CYS A 51 -28.15 11.63 -9.04
CA CYS A 51 -29.26 12.01 -8.18
C CYS A 51 -29.87 13.39 -8.54
N ASP A 52 -31.14 13.56 -8.17
CA ASP A 52 -31.81 14.84 -8.34
C ASP A 52 -31.39 15.82 -7.25
N GLN A 53 -30.38 16.64 -7.57
CA GLN A 53 -29.88 17.71 -6.71
C GLN A 53 -30.79 18.95 -6.64
N THR A 54 -31.98 18.93 -7.26
CA THR A 54 -33.01 19.96 -7.00
C THR A 54 -33.71 19.72 -5.67
N MET A 55 -33.73 18.47 -5.19
CA MET A 55 -34.11 18.13 -3.82
C MET A 55 -32.97 18.51 -2.87
N VAL A 56 -33.30 19.31 -1.85
CA VAL A 56 -32.31 19.87 -0.91
C VAL A 56 -31.63 18.75 -0.12
N GLU A 57 -32.38 17.71 0.25
CA GLU A 57 -31.92 16.54 1.00
C GLU A 57 -30.87 15.76 0.19
N ASN A 58 -31.20 15.36 -1.04
CA ASN A 58 -30.27 14.65 -1.92
C ASN A 58 -28.98 15.44 -2.17
N LYS A 59 -29.11 16.76 -2.32
CA LYS A 59 -27.95 17.64 -2.51
C LYS A 59 -27.09 17.69 -1.25
N ASN A 60 -27.70 17.81 -0.07
CA ASN A 60 -27.00 17.84 1.20
C ASN A 60 -26.27 16.53 1.47
N ASP A 61 -26.93 15.40 1.26
CA ASP A 61 -26.34 14.07 1.41
C ASP A 61 -25.15 13.88 0.47
N LEU A 62 -25.30 14.21 -0.82
CA LEU A 62 -24.19 14.15 -1.77
C LEU A 62 -23.02 15.05 -1.34
N CYS A 63 -23.27 16.28 -0.87
CA CYS A 63 -22.23 17.17 -0.40
C CYS A 63 -21.50 16.61 0.84
N GLN A 64 -22.24 15.98 1.75
CA GLN A 64 -21.67 15.32 2.93
C GLN A 64 -20.79 14.14 2.54
N MET A 65 -21.26 13.28 1.62
CA MET A 65 -20.45 12.15 1.14
C MET A 65 -19.19 12.62 0.42
N LEU A 66 -19.25 13.68 -0.39
CA LEU A 66 -18.06 14.27 -1.03
C LEU A 66 -17.08 14.84 0.00
N LEU A 67 -17.58 15.44 1.09
CA LEU A 67 -16.75 15.93 2.18
C LEU A 67 -16.00 14.78 2.86
N GLU A 68 -16.70 13.70 3.18
CA GLU A 68 -16.17 12.50 3.83
C GLU A 68 -15.19 11.72 2.95
N GLU A 69 -15.48 11.60 1.67
CA GLU A 69 -14.68 10.81 0.72
C GLU A 69 -13.44 11.56 0.22
N LEU A 70 -13.48 12.88 0.08
CA LEU A 70 -12.40 13.65 -0.55
C LEU A 70 -11.72 14.62 0.40
N TYR A 71 -12.49 15.45 1.11
CA TYR A 71 -11.92 16.57 1.85
C TYR A 71 -11.33 16.14 3.20
N ILE A 72 -12.05 15.33 3.98
CA ILE A 72 -11.61 14.88 5.31
C ILE A 72 -10.30 14.07 5.22
N PRO A 73 -10.17 13.06 4.32
CA PRO A 73 -8.92 12.34 4.13
C PRO A 73 -7.78 13.27 3.71
N TYR A 74 -7.99 14.12 2.69
CA TYR A 74 -7.00 15.12 2.28
C TYR A 74 -6.51 15.97 3.47
N LYS A 75 -7.44 16.49 4.28
CA LYS A 75 -7.10 17.36 5.41
C LYS A 75 -6.29 16.61 6.46
N PHE A 76 -6.64 15.35 6.73
CA PHE A 76 -5.88 14.47 7.62
C PHE A 76 -4.43 14.34 7.12
N TYR A 77 -4.21 13.87 5.88
CA TYR A 77 -2.84 13.68 5.37
C TYR A 77 -2.04 14.98 5.30
N SER A 78 -2.64 16.06 4.79
CA SER A 78 -1.98 17.37 4.66
C SER A 78 -1.58 17.95 6.02
N THR A 79 -2.42 17.78 7.04
CA THR A 79 -2.12 18.24 8.41
C THR A 79 -1.09 17.33 9.07
N SER A 80 -1.18 16.02 8.88
CA SER A 80 -0.24 15.04 9.42
C SER A 80 1.17 15.23 8.84
N LEU A 81 1.33 15.47 7.53
CA LEU A 81 2.63 15.76 6.91
C LEU A 81 3.30 17.01 7.50
N LYS A 82 2.51 18.04 7.85
CA LYS A 82 3.01 19.29 8.43
C LYS A 82 3.36 19.17 9.91
N SER A 83 2.55 18.45 10.68
CA SER A 83 2.67 18.36 12.14
C SER A 83 3.60 17.24 12.61
N HIS A 84 3.66 16.14 11.85
CA HIS A 84 4.43 14.94 12.17
C HIS A 84 5.25 14.51 10.95
N PRO A 85 6.29 15.28 10.55
CA PRO A 85 7.02 15.05 9.31
C PRO A 85 7.64 13.63 9.32
N PRO A 86 7.06 12.67 8.58
CA PRO A 86 7.46 11.26 8.68
C PRO A 86 8.87 11.03 8.13
N ARG A 87 9.31 11.94 7.27
CA ARG A 87 10.66 12.00 6.72
C ARG A 87 11.72 12.04 7.82
N ASN A 88 11.48 12.73 8.94
CA ASN A 88 12.44 12.77 10.05
C ASN A 88 12.65 11.39 10.66
N SER A 89 11.58 10.60 10.84
CA SER A 89 11.71 9.22 11.35
C SER A 89 12.46 8.34 10.35
N PHE A 90 12.16 8.48 9.06
CA PHE A 90 12.84 7.76 7.99
C PHE A 90 14.34 8.10 7.92
N ASP A 91 14.71 9.39 7.90
CA ASP A 91 16.10 9.86 7.84
C ASP A 91 16.90 9.44 9.08
N ASN A 92 16.25 9.39 10.25
CA ASN A 92 16.84 8.86 11.48
C ASN A 92 16.84 7.32 11.56
N LYS A 93 16.43 6.64 10.48
CA LYS A 93 16.31 5.18 10.36
C LYS A 93 15.50 4.57 11.49
N LYS A 94 14.50 5.29 11.99
CA LYS A 94 13.59 4.86 13.06
C LYS A 94 12.42 4.12 12.44
N ALA A 95 12.30 2.83 12.76
CA ALA A 95 11.27 1.97 12.22
C ALA A 95 10.67 1.09 13.30
N THR A 96 9.42 0.66 13.13
CA THR A 96 8.84 -0.37 13.97
C THR A 96 9.52 -1.71 13.71
N LEU A 97 9.77 -2.44 14.79
CA LEU A 97 10.39 -3.76 14.73
C LEU A 97 9.49 -4.82 14.09
N PRO A 98 10.08 -5.91 13.56
CA PRO A 98 9.33 -7.02 13.00
C PRO A 98 8.32 -7.62 13.99
N LEU A 99 7.23 -8.14 13.44
CA LEU A 99 6.29 -9.01 14.15
C LEU A 99 7.04 -10.17 14.80
N LYS A 100 6.58 -10.54 15.99
CA LYS A 100 7.11 -11.70 16.72
C LYS A 100 6.04 -12.75 16.89
N LYS A 101 6.41 -14.00 16.64
CA LYS A 101 5.56 -15.15 16.92
C LYS A 101 5.46 -15.34 18.43
N THR A 102 4.24 -15.26 18.96
CA THR A 102 3.91 -15.48 20.37
C THR A 102 3.91 -16.98 20.69
N LYS A 103 3.78 -17.31 21.98
CA LYS A 103 3.69 -18.70 22.46
C LYS A 103 2.50 -19.48 21.87
N CYS A 104 1.41 -18.80 21.51
CA CYS A 104 0.25 -19.43 20.87
C CYS A 104 0.38 -19.53 19.34
N GLY A 105 1.53 -19.15 18.77
CA GLY A 105 1.78 -19.20 17.34
C GLY A 105 1.22 -18.00 16.56
N PHE A 106 0.62 -17.01 17.24
CA PHE A 106 0.13 -15.77 16.63
C PHE A 106 1.25 -14.74 16.50
N TRP A 107 1.36 -14.09 15.35
CA TRP A 107 2.30 -13.01 15.06
C TRP A 107 1.74 -11.69 15.57
N SER A 108 2.47 -11.05 16.48
CA SER A 108 2.05 -9.81 17.14
C SER A 108 3.09 -8.72 16.97
N ALA A 109 2.60 -7.48 16.84
CA ALA A 109 3.45 -6.31 16.82
C ALA A 109 4.13 -6.07 18.16
N THR A 110 5.28 -5.41 18.10
CA THR A 110 5.86 -4.78 19.28
C THR A 110 5.63 -3.29 19.19
N ASP A 111 5.27 -2.66 20.30
CA ASP A 111 5.10 -1.21 20.50
C ASP A 111 6.41 -0.41 20.41
N LYS A 112 7.43 -0.95 19.74
CA LYS A 112 8.80 -0.46 19.78
C LYS A 112 9.28 -0.03 18.41
N THR A 113 9.62 1.25 18.32
CA THR A 113 10.47 1.77 17.25
C THR A 113 11.93 1.70 17.66
N LYS A 114 12.82 1.41 16.71
CA LYS A 114 14.28 1.44 16.93
C LYS A 114 14.99 2.03 15.72
N THR A 115 16.12 2.67 15.97
CA THR A 115 17.08 3.02 14.93
C THR A 115 17.71 1.74 14.38
N CYS A 116 17.72 1.58 13.06
CA CYS A 116 18.25 0.40 12.39
C CYS A 116 19.26 0.79 11.31
N SER A 117 20.52 0.41 11.52
CA SER A 117 21.65 0.84 10.69
C SER A 117 21.57 0.37 9.23
N TRP A 118 20.95 -0.79 8.99
CA TRP A 118 20.87 -1.42 7.68
C TRP A 118 19.81 -0.81 6.76
N LEU A 119 18.86 -0.03 7.29
CA LEU A 119 17.92 0.70 6.43
C LEU A 119 18.72 1.53 5.42
N PRO A 120 18.38 1.48 4.12
CA PRO A 120 19.10 2.26 3.12
C PRO A 120 19.06 3.74 3.50
N SER A 121 20.18 4.42 3.34
CA SER A 121 20.22 5.88 3.47
C SER A 121 19.42 6.52 2.32
N PRO A 122 18.72 7.66 2.53
CA PRO A 122 17.64 8.10 1.66
C PRO A 122 18.18 8.49 0.28
N THR A 123 17.45 8.26 -0.81
CA THR A 123 16.42 9.23 -1.24
C THR A 123 15.15 8.61 -1.79
N ASN A 124 15.22 7.48 -2.50
CA ASN A 124 14.11 7.16 -3.41
C ASN A 124 12.95 6.39 -2.77
N THR A 125 13.22 5.51 -1.80
CA THR A 125 12.21 4.56 -1.29
C THR A 125 11.10 5.20 -0.47
N PHE A 126 11.37 6.35 0.15
CA PHE A 126 10.35 7.10 0.89
C PHE A 126 9.57 8.02 -0.06
N ASP A 127 10.27 8.73 -0.93
CA ASP A 127 9.66 9.73 -1.81
C ASP A 127 8.87 9.13 -2.98
N CYS A 128 9.11 7.85 -3.33
CA CYS A 128 8.33 7.13 -4.32
C CYS A 128 7.02 6.52 -3.77
N VAL A 129 6.79 6.57 -2.46
CA VAL A 129 5.56 6.02 -1.85
C VAL A 129 4.45 7.04 -1.94
N VAL A 130 3.26 6.58 -2.29
CA VAL A 130 2.05 7.40 -2.40
C VAL A 130 0.95 6.87 -1.51
N HIS A 131 0.10 7.77 -1.03
CA HIS A 131 -1.12 7.42 -0.31
C HIS A 131 -2.35 7.80 -1.11
N PHE A 132 -3.34 6.90 -1.12
CA PHE A 132 -4.64 7.16 -1.70
C PHE A 132 -5.46 7.99 -0.70
N ILE A 133 -5.80 9.22 -1.07
CA ILE A 133 -6.43 10.21 -0.17
C ILE A 133 -7.96 10.20 -0.28
N GLN A 134 -8.52 9.01 -0.16
CA GLN A 134 -9.96 8.75 -0.14
C GLN A 134 -10.34 7.95 1.11
N SER A 135 -11.63 7.78 1.38
CA SER A 135 -12.11 7.01 2.54
C SER A 135 -11.57 5.57 2.55
N THR A 136 -11.52 4.96 1.37
CA THR A 136 -10.80 3.70 1.08
C THR A 136 -9.31 3.99 0.98
N SER A 137 -8.69 4.23 2.14
CA SER A 137 -7.26 4.51 2.22
C SER A 137 -6.44 3.31 1.73
N GLY A 138 -5.39 3.59 0.99
CA GLY A 138 -4.42 2.59 0.55
C GLY A 138 -3.06 3.23 0.33
N THR A 139 -2.07 2.41 0.02
CA THR A 139 -0.70 2.82 -0.29
C THR A 139 -0.36 2.37 -1.72
N GLY A 140 0.56 3.06 -2.38
CA GLY A 140 1.16 2.60 -3.62
C GLY A 140 2.64 2.98 -3.73
N VAL A 141 3.26 2.57 -4.82
CA VAL A 141 4.65 2.88 -5.13
C VAL A 141 4.80 3.32 -6.57
N ILE A 142 5.51 4.41 -6.79
CA ILE A 142 5.86 4.92 -8.11
C ILE A 142 7.07 4.14 -8.64
N LEU A 143 6.94 3.56 -9.83
CA LEU A 143 7.99 2.74 -10.48
C LEU A 143 8.59 3.37 -11.75
N SER A 144 8.04 4.50 -12.20
CA SER A 144 8.57 5.30 -13.30
C SER A 144 8.10 6.74 -13.16
N SER A 145 8.35 7.61 -14.13
CA SER A 145 7.90 9.01 -14.07
C SER A 145 6.38 9.19 -13.91
N SER A 146 5.56 8.18 -14.24
CA SER A 146 4.10 8.30 -14.15
C SER A 146 3.36 7.05 -13.66
N LYS A 147 4.04 5.91 -13.45
CA LYS A 147 3.35 4.64 -13.16
C LYS A 147 3.39 4.31 -11.67
N ILE A 148 2.23 3.99 -11.10
CA ILE A 148 2.06 3.56 -9.71
C ILE A 148 1.60 2.12 -9.68
N LEU A 149 2.18 1.28 -8.82
CA LEU A 149 1.58 0.00 -8.43
C LEU A 149 0.91 0.11 -7.06
N THR A 150 -0.19 -0.61 -6.90
CA THR A 150 -0.92 -0.81 -5.63
C THR A 150 -1.67 -2.14 -5.68
N CYS A 151 -2.43 -2.46 -4.64
CA CYS A 151 -3.35 -3.60 -4.66
C CYS A 151 -4.61 -3.27 -5.47
N ALA A 152 -5.19 -4.26 -6.14
CA ALA A 152 -6.37 -4.06 -6.97
C ALA A 152 -7.58 -3.61 -6.15
N HIS A 153 -7.76 -4.17 -4.96
CA HIS A 153 -8.85 -3.80 -4.04
C HIS A 153 -8.74 -2.36 -3.49
N VAL A 154 -7.57 -1.71 -3.56
CA VAL A 154 -7.46 -0.26 -3.26
C VAL A 154 -8.26 0.57 -4.27
N ILE A 155 -8.55 0.00 -5.44
CA ILE A 155 -9.29 0.62 -6.54
C ILE A 155 -10.78 0.23 -6.55
N ASP A 156 -11.27 -0.37 -5.46
CA ASP A 156 -12.69 -0.69 -5.25
C ASP A 156 -13.59 0.55 -5.19
N ASN A 157 -14.84 0.34 -5.61
CA ASN A 157 -16.00 1.18 -5.34
C ASN A 157 -16.87 0.49 -4.28
N ASN A 158 -17.67 1.27 -3.55
CA ASN A 158 -18.48 0.73 -2.45
C ASN A 158 -19.63 -0.18 -2.91
N ASP A 159 -19.93 -0.21 -4.21
CA ASP A 159 -20.97 -1.04 -4.83
C ASP A 159 -20.42 -2.22 -5.64
N ASP A 160 -19.12 -2.49 -5.56
CA ASP A 160 -18.54 -3.70 -6.14
C ASP A 160 -19.08 -4.95 -5.40
N ASP A 161 -19.33 -6.01 -6.15
CA ASP A 161 -19.76 -7.30 -5.62
C ASP A 161 -18.52 -8.12 -5.23
N ASP A 162 -18.43 -8.52 -3.96
CA ASP A 162 -17.32 -9.31 -3.43
C ASP A 162 -17.18 -10.70 -4.12
N ASP A 163 -18.24 -11.19 -4.78
CA ASP A 163 -18.26 -12.50 -5.44
C ASP A 163 -17.73 -12.47 -6.89
N VAL A 164 -17.44 -11.29 -7.45
CA VAL A 164 -16.98 -11.13 -8.84
C VAL A 164 -15.81 -10.15 -8.91
N ILE A 165 -14.80 -10.41 -9.76
CA ILE A 165 -13.74 -9.44 -10.02
C ILE A 165 -14.34 -8.22 -10.74
N PRO A 166 -14.37 -7.03 -10.13
CA PRO A 166 -14.98 -5.86 -10.73
C PRO A 166 -14.06 -5.24 -11.79
N ASN A 167 -14.65 -4.52 -12.75
CA ASN A 167 -13.86 -3.81 -13.75
C ASN A 167 -13.27 -2.51 -13.18
N ARG A 168 -11.94 -2.47 -13.03
CA ARG A 168 -11.21 -1.32 -12.48
C ARG A 168 -10.60 -0.39 -13.51
N LEU A 169 -10.54 -0.80 -14.78
CA LEU A 169 -9.87 0.00 -15.82
C LEU A 169 -10.57 1.34 -15.99
N GLY A 170 -9.79 2.41 -16.02
CA GLY A 170 -10.26 3.79 -16.13
C GLY A 170 -10.79 4.38 -14.82
N ARG A 171 -10.90 3.61 -13.73
CA ARG A 171 -11.26 4.17 -12.41
C ARG A 171 -10.19 5.15 -11.95
N LYS A 172 -10.65 6.23 -11.34
CA LYS A 172 -9.79 7.32 -10.90
C LYS A 172 -9.61 7.29 -9.40
N LYS A 173 -8.41 7.64 -8.96
CA LYS A 173 -8.11 7.86 -7.56
C LYS A 173 -7.25 9.11 -7.38
N ILE A 174 -7.26 9.66 -6.18
CA ILE A 174 -6.42 10.80 -5.83
C ILE A 174 -5.28 10.30 -4.95
N VAL A 175 -4.05 10.64 -5.33
CA VAL A 175 -2.85 10.22 -4.62
C VAL A 175 -2.09 11.42 -4.07
N MET A 176 -1.49 11.26 -2.89
CA MET A 176 -0.60 12.23 -2.26
C MET A 176 0.79 11.63 -2.07
N LEU A 177 1.82 12.37 -2.48
CA LEU A 177 3.23 12.02 -2.29
C LEU A 177 3.72 12.53 -0.93
N ALA A 178 4.85 12.00 -0.47
CA ALA A 178 5.48 12.40 0.79
C ALA A 178 5.87 13.89 0.85
N ASN A 179 6.12 14.52 -0.31
CA ASN A 179 6.38 15.96 -0.44
C ASN A 179 5.11 16.82 -0.52
N SER A 180 3.94 16.26 -0.15
CA SER A 180 2.63 16.92 -0.18
C SER A 180 2.09 17.28 -1.58
N ARG A 181 2.72 16.83 -2.66
CA ARG A 181 2.16 16.96 -4.02
C ARG A 181 0.99 15.99 -4.18
N ILE A 182 -0.02 16.41 -4.94
CA ILE A 182 -1.28 15.68 -5.08
C ILE A 182 -1.59 15.52 -6.56
N PHE A 183 -1.99 14.32 -6.96
CA PHE A 183 -2.31 14.02 -8.35
C PHE A 183 -3.62 13.27 -8.46
N GLU A 184 -4.33 13.53 -9.55
CA GLU A 184 -5.27 12.55 -10.07
C GLU A 184 -4.50 11.36 -10.66
N SER A 185 -5.05 10.17 -10.57
CA SER A 185 -4.49 8.97 -11.16
C SER A 185 -5.60 8.10 -11.75
N GLY A 186 -5.30 7.35 -12.80
CA GLY A 186 -6.26 6.45 -13.46
C GLY A 186 -5.71 5.03 -13.57
N CYS A 187 -6.53 4.04 -13.26
CA CYS A 187 -6.18 2.62 -13.41
C CYS A 187 -6.06 2.25 -14.89
N ILE A 188 -4.93 1.68 -15.27
CA ILE A 188 -4.59 1.34 -16.66
C ILE A 188 -4.29 -0.14 -16.88
N ASN A 189 -4.01 -0.89 -15.80
CA ASN A 189 -3.83 -2.33 -15.86
C ASN A 189 -4.18 -2.99 -14.52
N VAL A 190 -4.59 -4.26 -14.55
CA VAL A 190 -4.96 -5.03 -13.36
C VAL A 190 -4.56 -6.49 -13.53
N GLU A 191 -3.92 -7.05 -12.53
CA GLU A 191 -3.67 -8.48 -12.37
C GLU A 191 -4.36 -8.95 -11.08
N GLU A 192 -5.55 -9.53 -11.21
CA GLU A 192 -6.40 -9.93 -10.08
C GLU A 192 -6.97 -11.34 -10.30
N SER A 193 -7.13 -12.09 -9.22
CA SER A 193 -7.73 -13.42 -9.26
C SER A 193 -8.78 -13.58 -8.15
N LEU A 194 -9.85 -14.33 -8.44
CA LEU A 194 -10.92 -14.60 -7.47
C LEU A 194 -10.42 -15.31 -6.21
N ASP A 195 -9.35 -16.10 -6.34
CA ASP A 195 -8.74 -16.77 -5.21
C ASP A 195 -7.82 -15.85 -4.39
N GLY A 196 -7.64 -14.58 -4.76
CA GLY A 196 -6.80 -13.60 -4.05
C GLY A 196 -5.29 -13.82 -4.17
N THR A 197 -4.84 -14.76 -5.01
CA THR A 197 -3.40 -14.99 -5.25
C THR A 197 -2.77 -13.92 -6.14
N LYS A 198 -3.57 -13.20 -6.90
CA LYS A 198 -3.23 -11.96 -7.62
C LYS A 198 -4.13 -10.84 -7.13
N ASP A 199 -3.53 -9.70 -6.82
CA ASP A 199 -4.23 -8.52 -6.32
C ASP A 199 -3.37 -7.27 -6.57
N VAL A 200 -3.19 -6.92 -7.84
CA VAL A 200 -2.34 -5.79 -8.26
C VAL A 200 -3.07 -4.93 -9.27
N ALA A 201 -3.00 -3.63 -9.10
CA ALA A 201 -3.38 -2.67 -10.12
C ALA A 201 -2.22 -1.73 -10.42
N MET A 202 -2.17 -1.28 -11.68
CA MET A 202 -1.29 -0.21 -12.12
C MET A 202 -2.10 1.02 -12.48
N LEU A 203 -1.67 2.17 -11.98
CA LEU A 203 -2.24 3.47 -12.28
C LEU A 203 -1.23 4.34 -13.02
N GLU A 204 -1.76 5.29 -13.78
CA GLU A 204 -1.00 6.38 -14.37
C GLU A 204 -1.33 7.69 -13.66
N LEU A 205 -0.28 8.42 -13.25
CA LEU A 205 -0.36 9.79 -12.75
C LEU A 205 -0.88 10.71 -13.87
N GLY A 206 -1.95 11.43 -13.55
CA GLY A 206 -2.58 12.43 -14.40
C GLY A 206 -2.22 13.85 -13.98
N ASP A 207 -3.21 14.74 -14.02
CA ASP A 207 -3.04 16.16 -13.70
C ASP A 207 -2.68 16.35 -12.21
N GLU A 208 -1.69 17.21 -11.94
CA GLU A 208 -1.35 17.67 -10.59
C GLU A 208 -2.42 18.64 -10.07
N ILE A 209 -2.84 18.47 -8.82
CA ILE A 209 -3.80 19.32 -8.12
C ILE A 209 -3.01 20.43 -7.42
N ILE A 210 -2.85 21.55 -8.11
CA ILE A 210 -2.07 22.68 -7.62
C ILE A 210 -2.88 23.45 -6.58
N LEU A 211 -2.36 23.51 -5.35
CA LEU A 211 -2.85 24.40 -4.30
C LEU A 211 -2.04 25.70 -4.37
N SER A 212 -2.72 26.85 -4.25
CA SER A 212 -2.08 28.18 -4.40
C SER A 212 -0.81 28.26 -3.54
N SER A 213 0.31 28.69 -4.15
CA SER A 213 1.68 28.86 -3.61
C SER A 213 2.72 27.73 -3.77
N GLN A 214 2.40 26.58 -4.39
CA GLN A 214 3.43 25.58 -4.71
C GLN A 214 4.07 25.84 -6.09
N MET A 215 5.40 26.03 -6.11
CA MET A 215 6.18 26.04 -7.35
C MET A 215 6.24 24.61 -7.90
N PRO A 216 5.84 24.34 -9.15
CA PRO A 216 6.13 23.06 -9.78
C PRO A 216 7.61 23.06 -10.21
N SER A 217 8.35 21.97 -9.95
CA SER A 217 9.54 21.53 -10.73
C SER A 217 10.49 20.64 -9.91
N GLU A 218 9.99 19.59 -9.26
CA GLU A 218 10.85 18.46 -8.90
C GLU A 218 10.43 17.25 -9.72
N GLU A 219 11.41 16.53 -10.25
CA GLU A 219 11.17 15.26 -10.92
C GLU A 219 10.53 14.29 -9.94
N ILE A 220 9.56 13.51 -10.44
CA ILE A 220 8.91 12.49 -9.64
C ILE A 220 9.93 11.40 -9.34
N THR A 221 10.18 11.17 -8.05
CA THR A 221 11.05 10.11 -7.59
C THR A 221 10.33 8.76 -7.69
N TYR A 222 11.03 7.75 -8.19
CA TYR A 222 10.48 6.41 -8.38
C TYR A 222 11.45 5.33 -7.87
N ALA A 223 10.90 4.18 -7.50
CA ALA A 223 11.65 2.98 -7.15
C ALA A 223 11.79 2.05 -8.35
N GLU A 224 12.67 1.06 -8.21
CA GLU A 224 12.83 0.00 -9.20
C GLU A 224 12.27 -1.32 -8.66
N LEU A 225 11.71 -2.15 -9.54
CA LEU A 225 11.42 -3.54 -9.20
C LEU A 225 12.73 -4.32 -9.08
N ALA A 226 12.86 -5.13 -8.04
CA ALA A 226 14.01 -6.00 -7.86
C ALA A 226 14.18 -6.96 -9.04
N ILE A 227 15.40 -7.49 -9.25
CA ILE A 227 15.68 -8.52 -10.29
C ILE A 227 15.52 -9.94 -9.75
N VAL A 228 15.75 -10.15 -8.46
CA VAL A 228 15.66 -11.45 -7.81
C VAL A 228 14.62 -11.35 -6.69
N PRO A 229 13.70 -12.33 -6.56
CA PRO A 229 12.78 -12.34 -5.43
C PRO A 229 13.54 -12.60 -4.13
N PRO A 230 13.05 -12.07 -2.99
CA PRO A 230 13.64 -12.34 -1.69
C PRO A 230 13.44 -13.81 -1.33
N THR A 231 14.38 -14.35 -0.58
CA THR A 231 14.34 -15.69 0.01
C THR A 231 13.96 -15.64 1.48
N SER A 232 13.60 -16.78 2.06
CA SER A 232 13.27 -16.86 3.49
C SER A 232 14.43 -16.34 4.35
N GLY A 233 14.12 -15.40 5.24
CA GLY A 233 15.08 -14.73 6.11
C GLY A 233 15.65 -13.42 5.56
N ASP A 234 15.46 -13.12 4.27
CA ASP A 234 15.97 -11.87 3.70
C ASP A 234 15.31 -10.66 4.36
N GLN A 235 16.14 -9.66 4.68
CA GLN A 235 15.69 -8.43 5.30
C GLN A 235 14.89 -7.59 4.31
N ILE A 236 13.73 -7.13 4.77
CA ILE A 236 12.86 -6.25 4.00
C ILE A 236 12.28 -5.17 4.91
N PHE A 237 11.82 -4.08 4.31
CA PHE A 237 11.08 -3.05 5.03
C PHE A 237 9.90 -2.58 4.19
N THR A 238 8.95 -1.93 4.84
CA THR A 238 7.77 -1.37 4.17
C THR A 238 7.52 0.04 4.65
N VAL A 239 7.02 0.88 3.74
CA VAL A 239 6.53 2.22 4.05
C VAL A 239 5.08 2.27 3.56
N GLY A 240 4.14 2.59 4.45
CA GLY A 240 2.73 2.68 4.08
C GLY A 240 1.90 3.53 5.02
N ASN A 241 0.62 3.66 4.71
CA ASN A 241 -0.29 4.41 5.55
C ASN A 241 -1.09 3.48 6.48
N PRO A 242 -0.90 3.53 7.80
CA PRO A 242 -1.89 2.97 8.68
C PRO A 242 -3.12 3.87 8.73
N SER A 243 -4.30 3.27 8.69
CA SER A 243 -5.53 3.91 9.12
C SER A 243 -5.46 4.16 10.63
N ASN A 244 -6.00 5.29 11.08
CA ASN A 244 -6.05 5.66 12.49
C ASN A 244 -7.12 4.90 13.30
N ILE A 245 -7.91 4.03 12.67
CA ILE A 245 -9.00 3.26 13.29
C ILE A 245 -8.53 1.84 13.60
N ASP A 246 -8.50 1.45 14.88
CA ASP A 246 -8.31 0.05 15.29
C ASP A 246 -9.59 -0.77 15.08
N LEU A 247 -9.62 -1.59 14.03
CA LEU A 247 -10.69 -2.55 13.77
C LEU A 247 -10.38 -3.95 14.34
N GLU A 248 -9.16 -4.19 14.83
CA GLU A 248 -8.73 -5.47 15.44
C GLU A 248 -9.03 -5.53 16.95
N SER A 249 -9.16 -4.37 17.59
CA SER A 249 -9.56 -4.25 18.98
C SER A 249 -11.07 -4.39 19.17
N THR A 250 -11.52 -5.55 19.64
CA THR A 250 -12.85 -5.70 20.26
C THR A 250 -13.00 -4.93 21.57
N ARG A 251 -11.93 -4.29 22.06
CA ARG A 251 -11.96 -3.42 23.23
C ARG A 251 -12.33 -2.00 22.78
N VAL A 252 -13.57 -1.62 22.98
CA VAL A 252 -13.91 -0.20 23.06
C VAL A 252 -13.15 0.36 24.27
N SER A 253 -12.54 1.53 24.15
CA SER A 253 -11.97 2.20 25.31
C SER A 253 -13.06 2.39 26.38
N ARG A 254 -12.68 2.59 27.65
CA ARG A 254 -13.67 2.87 28.73
C ARG A 254 -14.57 4.09 28.42
N SER A 255 -14.16 4.95 27.49
CA SER A 255 -14.89 6.13 27.02
C SER A 255 -15.78 5.89 25.79
N GLY A 256 -15.93 4.67 25.30
CA GLY A 256 -16.76 4.39 24.12
C GLY A 256 -16.11 4.81 22.80
N THR A 257 -14.87 5.32 22.83
CA THR A 257 -14.08 5.61 21.62
C THR A 257 -13.38 4.34 21.14
N PRO A 258 -13.32 4.08 19.81
CA PRO A 258 -12.44 3.06 19.27
C PRO A 258 -11.03 3.27 19.81
N ASN A 259 -10.31 2.20 20.16
CA ASN A 259 -8.90 2.36 20.48
C ASN A 259 -8.21 2.97 19.24
N SER A 260 -7.47 4.05 19.42
CA SER A 260 -6.57 4.52 18.37
C SER A 260 -5.40 3.54 18.28
N ILE A 261 -5.09 3.03 17.09
CA ILE A 261 -3.75 2.50 16.86
C ILE A 261 -2.89 3.73 16.60
N GLU A 262 -2.31 4.26 17.67
CA GLU A 262 -1.44 5.43 17.57
C GLU A 262 -0.14 5.01 16.89
N PHE A 263 -0.15 5.06 15.56
CA PHE A 263 1.07 5.04 14.78
C PHE A 263 1.78 6.38 14.94
N ASP A 264 3.08 6.32 15.23
CA ASP A 264 3.97 7.47 15.21
C ASP A 264 5.10 7.20 14.19
N PRO A 265 5.14 7.93 13.06
CA PRO A 265 4.19 8.96 12.62
C PRO A 265 2.82 8.38 12.20
N PRO A 266 1.74 9.19 12.21
CA PRO A 266 0.39 8.73 11.86
C PRO A 266 0.19 8.38 10.38
N ILE A 267 1.17 8.73 9.53
CA ILE A 267 1.19 8.49 8.09
C ILE A 267 2.61 8.12 7.65
N PHE A 268 2.78 7.43 6.52
CA PHE A 268 4.09 6.95 6.05
C PHE A 268 4.87 6.19 7.13
N HIS A 269 4.17 5.27 7.79
CA HIS A 269 4.72 4.38 8.79
C HIS A 269 5.79 3.48 8.16
N LEU A 270 6.95 3.39 8.83
CA LEU A 270 8.07 2.56 8.42
C LEU A 270 8.15 1.33 9.33
N SER A 271 8.05 0.14 8.75
CA SER A 271 8.23 -1.12 9.48
C SER A 271 9.31 -1.98 8.86
N LEU A 272 10.08 -2.64 9.73
CA LEU A 272 11.06 -3.65 9.35
C LEU A 272 10.46 -5.04 9.42
N GLY A 273 11.02 -5.95 8.63
CA GLY A 273 10.66 -7.34 8.64
C GLY A 273 11.67 -8.21 7.91
N THR A 274 11.23 -9.42 7.67
CA THR A 274 11.89 -10.44 6.86
C THR A 274 10.86 -11.03 5.92
N CYS A 275 11.32 -11.47 4.76
CA CYS A 275 10.57 -12.43 3.97
C CYS A 275 10.53 -13.72 4.77
N GLU A 276 9.35 -14.13 5.24
CA GLU A 276 9.22 -15.34 6.05
C GLU A 276 9.23 -16.58 5.16
N ASN A 277 8.37 -16.59 4.14
CA ASN A 277 8.15 -17.75 3.29
C ASN A 277 7.33 -17.38 2.05
N TYR A 278 7.17 -18.32 1.11
CA TYR A 278 6.06 -18.32 0.17
C TYR A 278 5.06 -19.43 0.52
N THR A 279 3.78 -19.11 0.51
CA THR A 279 2.71 -20.08 0.80
C THR A 279 2.51 -20.98 -0.42
N SER A 280 2.62 -22.30 -0.26
CA SER A 280 2.28 -23.23 -1.34
C SER A 280 0.77 -23.21 -1.64
N LYS A 281 0.38 -23.50 -2.89
CA LYS A 281 -1.04 -23.56 -3.30
C LYS A 281 -1.87 -24.46 -2.39
N LYS A 282 -1.34 -25.64 -2.01
CA LYS A 282 -2.02 -26.59 -1.11
C LYS A 282 -2.36 -25.97 0.25
N VAL A 283 -1.40 -25.27 0.85
CA VAL A 283 -1.61 -24.61 2.15
C VAL A 283 -2.56 -23.42 2.02
N TYR A 284 -2.43 -22.69 0.92
CA TYR A 284 -3.32 -21.59 0.61
C TYR A 284 -4.78 -22.02 0.48
N ASP A 285 -5.04 -23.04 -0.35
CA ASP A 285 -6.38 -23.59 -0.56
C ASP A 285 -6.96 -24.15 0.75
N LEU A 286 -6.11 -24.75 1.60
CA LEU A 286 -6.51 -25.20 2.92
C LEU A 286 -6.93 -24.04 3.83
N ARG A 287 -6.20 -22.91 3.81
CA ARG A 287 -6.55 -21.70 4.57
C ARG A 287 -7.87 -21.11 4.10
N ILE A 288 -8.05 -20.96 2.78
CA ILE A 288 -9.29 -20.45 2.18
C ILE A 288 -10.47 -21.38 2.54
N GLY A 289 -10.31 -22.69 2.37
CA GLY A 289 -11.34 -23.66 2.71
C GLY A 289 -11.68 -23.71 4.20
N VAL A 290 -10.73 -23.43 5.10
CA VAL A 290 -11.02 -23.26 6.53
C VAL A 290 -11.81 -21.97 6.77
N ALA A 291 -11.41 -20.85 6.16
CA ALA A 291 -12.06 -19.55 6.33
C ALA A 291 -13.51 -19.58 5.84
N SER A 292 -13.77 -20.15 4.66
CA SER A 292 -15.11 -20.20 4.04
C SER A 292 -16.12 -21.04 4.82
N ARG A 293 -15.67 -22.01 5.63
CA ARG A 293 -16.56 -22.86 6.44
C ARG A 293 -17.05 -22.19 7.73
N GLY A 294 -16.50 -21.04 8.11
CA GLY A 294 -16.91 -20.31 9.32
C GLY A 294 -16.67 -21.05 10.65
N ARG A 295 -15.91 -22.15 10.64
CA ARG A 295 -15.56 -22.93 11.85
C ARG A 295 -14.08 -22.84 12.17
N ALA A 296 -13.73 -23.14 13.42
CA ALA A 296 -12.33 -23.32 13.79
C ALA A 296 -11.69 -24.48 12.98
N PRO A 297 -10.41 -24.37 12.59
CA PRO A 297 -9.69 -25.46 11.93
C PRO A 297 -9.60 -26.70 12.83
N THR A 298 -9.67 -27.89 12.23
CA THR A 298 -9.41 -29.15 12.93
C THR A 298 -7.92 -29.23 13.29
N ARG A 299 -7.57 -30.17 14.18
CA ARG A 299 -6.17 -30.46 14.53
C ARG A 299 -5.33 -30.81 13.30
N GLY A 300 -5.88 -31.59 12.37
CA GLY A 300 -5.18 -31.97 11.13
C GLY A 300 -4.97 -30.79 10.18
N GLU A 301 -5.98 -29.92 10.02
CA GLU A 301 -5.87 -28.71 9.21
C GLU A 301 -4.86 -27.73 9.82
N THR A 302 -4.92 -27.53 11.14
CA THR A 302 -3.96 -26.70 11.87
C THR A 302 -2.54 -27.22 11.72
N LYS A 303 -2.35 -28.53 11.86
CA LYS A 303 -1.06 -29.19 11.65
C LYS A 303 -0.55 -28.98 10.22
N GLY A 304 -1.40 -29.19 9.22
CA GLY A 304 -1.06 -28.99 7.81
C GLY A 304 -0.71 -27.56 7.43
N ILE A 305 -1.26 -26.55 8.13
CA ILE A 305 -0.93 -25.14 7.92
C ILE A 305 0.36 -24.74 8.66
N LEU A 306 0.58 -25.25 9.88
CA LEU A 306 1.71 -24.85 10.71
C LEU A 306 3.00 -25.59 10.39
N GLU A 307 2.91 -26.84 9.95
CA GLU A 307 4.04 -27.71 9.64
C GLU A 307 4.34 -27.76 8.13
N SER A 308 3.70 -26.92 7.33
CA SER A 308 3.99 -26.87 5.89
C SER A 308 5.43 -26.41 5.65
N GLU A 309 6.13 -27.13 4.78
CA GLU A 309 7.48 -26.75 4.36
C GLU A 309 7.50 -25.38 3.69
N SER A 310 8.62 -24.69 3.87
CA SER A 310 8.88 -23.44 3.15
C SER A 310 8.92 -23.68 1.66
N THR A 311 8.32 -22.78 0.89
CA THR A 311 8.27 -22.86 -0.57
C THR A 311 9.00 -21.65 -1.16
N GLU A 312 9.58 -21.82 -2.35
CA GLU A 312 10.22 -20.74 -3.09
C GLU A 312 9.20 -19.92 -3.90
N GLU A 313 9.61 -18.75 -4.39
CA GLU A 313 8.73 -17.84 -5.15
C GLU A 313 8.04 -18.51 -6.34
N GLU A 314 8.76 -19.36 -7.08
CA GLU A 314 8.27 -19.96 -8.32
C GLU A 314 7.08 -20.91 -8.06
N SER A 315 7.11 -21.62 -6.94
CA SER A 315 6.12 -22.64 -6.56
C SER A 315 5.08 -22.14 -5.54
N GLY A 316 5.37 -21.04 -4.84
CA GLY A 316 4.44 -20.41 -3.93
C GLY A 316 3.46 -19.47 -4.62
N VAL A 317 2.32 -19.19 -3.99
CA VAL A 317 1.27 -18.31 -4.53
C VAL A 317 1.27 -16.92 -3.90
N ILE A 318 1.68 -16.81 -2.63
CA ILE A 318 1.68 -15.56 -1.85
C ILE A 318 2.97 -15.49 -1.04
N MET A 319 3.55 -14.29 -0.93
CA MET A 319 4.69 -14.01 -0.05
C MET A 319 4.21 -13.73 1.37
N GLU A 320 4.84 -14.33 2.37
CA GLU A 320 4.62 -14.04 3.78
C GLU A 320 5.74 -13.15 4.33
N HIS A 321 5.41 -12.18 5.17
CA HIS A 321 6.40 -11.29 5.76
C HIS A 321 6.09 -10.91 7.20
N THR A 322 7.14 -10.45 7.90
CA THR A 322 7.07 -10.04 9.30
C THR A 322 7.04 -8.53 9.51
N CYS A 323 7.00 -7.71 8.45
CA CYS A 323 6.73 -6.28 8.62
C CYS A 323 5.38 -6.08 9.33
N TRP A 324 5.33 -5.20 10.32
CA TRP A 324 4.07 -4.79 10.93
C TRP A 324 3.33 -3.84 10.00
N THR A 325 2.21 -4.32 9.49
CA THR A 325 1.27 -3.56 8.67
C THR A 325 -0.12 -3.63 9.29
N TYR A 326 -0.98 -2.70 8.88
CA TYR A 326 -2.36 -2.58 9.36
C TYR A 326 -3.27 -2.07 8.25
N TRP A 327 -4.57 -1.91 8.53
CA TRP A 327 -5.52 -1.28 7.59
C TRP A 327 -4.92 0.00 6.96
N GLY A 328 -5.09 0.17 5.65
CA GLY A 328 -4.49 1.26 4.87
C GLY A 328 -3.11 0.94 4.25
N HIS A 329 -2.40 -0.09 4.74
CA HIS A 329 -1.13 -0.54 4.14
C HIS A 329 -1.34 -1.36 2.87
N SER A 330 -2.57 -1.67 2.47
CA SER A 330 -2.83 -2.37 1.22
C SER A 330 -2.18 -1.63 0.05
N GLY A 331 -1.39 -2.34 -0.74
CA GLY A 331 -0.56 -1.81 -1.82
C GLY A 331 0.77 -1.19 -1.37
N ALA A 332 1.13 -1.24 -0.08
CA ALA A 332 2.40 -0.72 0.41
C ALA A 332 3.58 -1.55 -0.13
N PRO A 333 4.63 -0.91 -0.68
CA PRO A 333 5.80 -1.63 -1.17
C PRO A 333 6.55 -2.33 -0.04
N LEU A 334 6.98 -3.56 -0.32
CA LEU A 334 8.05 -4.23 0.40
C LEU A 334 9.35 -3.99 -0.37
N PHE A 335 10.33 -3.38 0.29
CA PHE A 335 11.65 -3.09 -0.26
C PHE A 335 12.69 -4.07 0.29
N ASN A 336 13.65 -4.48 -0.54
CA ASN A 336 14.86 -5.15 -0.07
C ASN A 336 15.88 -4.13 0.50
N VAL A 337 17.03 -4.62 0.95
CA VAL A 337 18.11 -3.78 1.51
C VAL A 337 18.70 -2.78 0.51
N ASP A 338 18.55 -3.03 -0.79
CA ASP A 338 19.00 -2.14 -1.87
C ASP A 338 17.94 -1.08 -2.24
N GLY A 339 16.76 -1.12 -1.61
CA GLY A 339 15.65 -0.21 -1.91
C GLY A 339 14.86 -0.57 -3.17
N GLU A 340 15.03 -1.79 -3.70
CA GLU A 340 14.22 -2.30 -4.81
C GLU A 340 12.93 -2.95 -4.28
N VAL A 341 11.82 -2.76 -4.98
CA VAL A 341 10.51 -3.33 -4.64
C VAL A 341 10.51 -4.83 -4.94
N VAL A 342 10.20 -5.64 -3.92
CA VAL A 342 10.16 -7.10 -3.97
C VAL A 342 8.75 -7.70 -3.82
N GLY A 343 7.78 -6.90 -3.38
CA GLY A 343 6.40 -7.32 -3.17
C GLY A 343 5.52 -6.13 -2.80
N LEU A 344 4.20 -6.34 -2.77
CA LEU A 344 3.24 -5.37 -2.22
C LEU A 344 2.47 -6.02 -1.09
N HIS A 345 2.42 -5.38 0.08
CA HIS A 345 1.53 -5.82 1.13
C HIS A 345 0.08 -5.78 0.65
N SER A 346 -0.68 -6.87 0.86
CA SER A 346 -2.07 -6.97 0.42
C SER A 346 -3.01 -7.27 1.58
N SER A 347 -2.66 -8.23 2.45
CA SER A 347 -3.58 -8.71 3.47
C SER A 347 -2.86 -9.39 4.63
N TRP A 348 -3.60 -9.93 5.59
CA TRP A 348 -3.04 -10.75 6.66
C TRP A 348 -3.97 -11.90 7.03
N CYS A 349 -3.41 -12.94 7.63
CA CYS A 349 -4.19 -14.03 8.16
C CYS A 349 -4.72 -13.65 9.55
N SER A 350 -6.03 -13.46 9.70
CA SER A 350 -6.66 -13.14 11.00
C SER A 350 -6.46 -14.20 12.09
N LYS A 351 -6.08 -15.43 11.72
CA LYS A 351 -5.85 -16.54 12.67
C LYS A 351 -4.41 -16.64 13.15
N SER A 352 -3.43 -16.35 12.29
CA SER A 352 -2.02 -16.43 12.66
C SER A 352 -1.37 -15.08 12.84
N GLY A 353 -1.97 -13.98 12.37
CA GLY A 353 -1.36 -12.64 12.34
C GLY A 353 -0.26 -12.48 11.29
N ILE A 354 0.08 -13.51 10.50
CA ILE A 354 1.12 -13.37 9.46
C ILE A 354 0.65 -12.42 8.37
N ARG A 355 1.54 -11.56 7.87
CA ARG A 355 1.23 -10.65 6.77
C ARG A 355 1.51 -11.31 5.44
N MET A 356 0.68 -10.98 4.46
CA MET A 356 0.66 -11.55 3.13
C MET A 356 0.87 -10.43 2.10
N ALA A 357 1.65 -10.75 1.08
CA ALA A 357 2.04 -9.84 0.02
C ALA A 357 1.95 -10.50 -1.35
N VAL A 358 1.61 -9.70 -2.35
CA VAL A 358 1.73 -10.11 -3.74
C VAL A 358 3.20 -10.19 -4.11
N LYS A 359 3.58 -11.32 -4.73
CA LYS A 359 4.96 -11.65 -5.06
C LYS A 359 5.48 -10.88 -6.28
N LEU A 360 6.80 -10.69 -6.31
CA LEU A 360 7.53 -9.94 -7.35
C LEU A 360 7.13 -10.29 -8.79
N ARG A 361 6.92 -11.58 -9.09
CA ARG A 361 6.55 -12.02 -10.43
C ARG A 361 5.26 -11.38 -10.92
N VAL A 362 4.21 -11.37 -10.10
CA VAL A 362 2.90 -10.79 -10.45
C VAL A 362 3.02 -9.27 -10.63
N LEU A 363 3.84 -8.62 -9.80
CA LEU A 363 4.12 -7.18 -9.96
C LEU A 363 4.75 -6.86 -11.31
N ARG A 364 5.72 -7.68 -11.75
CA ARG A 364 6.37 -7.50 -13.05
C ARG A 364 5.42 -7.76 -14.21
N GLU A 365 4.62 -8.82 -14.14
CA GLU A 365 3.59 -9.13 -15.14
C GLU A 365 2.66 -7.91 -15.32
N CYS A 366 2.09 -7.39 -14.22
CA CYS A 366 1.23 -6.22 -14.25
C CYS A 366 1.94 -4.95 -14.78
N PHE A 367 3.18 -4.70 -14.34
CA PHE A 367 3.95 -3.52 -14.76
C PHE A 367 4.31 -3.57 -16.25
N GLU A 368 4.73 -4.73 -16.75
CA GLU A 368 5.13 -4.91 -18.15
C GLU A 368 3.93 -4.79 -19.09
N GLU A 369 2.81 -5.42 -18.76
CA GLU A 369 1.61 -5.42 -19.60
C GLU A 369 0.96 -4.04 -19.74
N GLY A 370 1.00 -3.21 -18.70
CA GLY A 370 0.55 -1.81 -18.82
C GLY A 370 1.65 -0.83 -19.28
N GLY A 371 2.70 -1.32 -19.93
CA GLY A 371 3.66 -0.49 -20.69
C GLY A 371 4.95 -0.12 -19.96
N GLY A 372 5.26 -0.73 -18.81
CA GLY A 372 6.52 -0.58 -18.11
C GLY A 372 7.71 -1.22 -18.85
N LYS A 373 8.90 -0.60 -18.76
CA LYS A 373 10.13 -1.14 -19.40
C LYS A 373 10.89 -2.06 -18.44
N LYS A 374 11.28 -3.25 -18.91
CA LYS A 374 12.13 -4.18 -18.13
C LYS A 374 13.53 -3.63 -17.90
N LYS A 375 14.07 -3.83 -16.70
CA LYS A 375 15.51 -3.72 -16.43
C LYS A 375 16.20 -4.88 -17.17
N LYS A 376 17.06 -4.57 -18.15
CA LYS A 376 17.82 -5.61 -18.86
C LYS A 376 18.81 -6.25 -17.89
N VAL A 377 18.61 -7.53 -17.58
CA VAL A 377 19.62 -8.32 -16.85
C VAL A 377 20.88 -8.35 -17.72
N LYS A 378 21.91 -7.61 -17.35
CA LYS A 378 23.24 -7.77 -17.95
C LYS A 378 23.70 -9.19 -17.60
N LYS A 379 23.67 -10.11 -18.56
CA LYS A 379 24.27 -11.45 -18.40
C LYS A 379 25.72 -11.27 -17.99
N GLY A 380 26.01 -11.43 -16.70
CA GLY A 380 27.38 -11.46 -16.20
C GLY A 380 28.15 -12.56 -16.91
N LYS A 381 29.38 -12.27 -17.34
CA LYS A 381 30.32 -13.28 -17.86
C LYS A 381 30.38 -14.43 -16.85
N LYS A 382 30.16 -15.66 -17.33
CA LYS A 382 30.40 -16.90 -16.57
C LYS A 382 31.75 -16.79 -15.85
N VAL A 383 31.73 -16.68 -14.53
CA VAL A 383 32.93 -16.87 -13.70
C VAL A 383 33.30 -18.34 -13.86
N THR A 384 34.36 -18.60 -14.63
CA THR A 384 34.93 -19.92 -14.80
C THR A 384 35.52 -20.34 -13.46
N LYS A 385 35.04 -21.48 -12.94
CA LYS A 385 35.60 -22.21 -11.80
C LYS A 385 37.13 -22.32 -11.95
N ARG A 386 37.89 -21.52 -11.20
CA ARG A 386 39.33 -21.77 -11.00
C ARG A 386 39.47 -22.82 -9.90
N LYS A 387 39.96 -24.00 -10.29
CA LYS A 387 40.47 -25.04 -9.38
C LYS A 387 41.42 -24.38 -8.37
N ARG A 388 41.14 -24.54 -7.07
CA ARG A 388 42.17 -24.41 -6.03
C ARG A 388 43.20 -25.51 -6.30
N LYS A 389 44.41 -25.10 -6.67
CA LYS A 389 45.61 -25.93 -6.53
C LYS A 389 46.10 -25.71 -5.10
N GLU A 390 46.23 -26.80 -4.36
CA GLU A 390 47.05 -26.87 -3.16
C GLU A 390 48.49 -26.52 -3.55
N GLU A 391 49.09 -25.57 -2.84
CA GLU A 391 50.54 -25.40 -2.82
C GLU A 391 50.99 -25.45 -1.37
N GLU A 392 51.90 -26.40 -1.14
CA GLU A 392 52.64 -26.69 0.08
C GLU A 392 53.31 -25.43 0.63
N ILE A 393 53.19 -25.23 1.94
CA ILE A 393 54.11 -24.39 2.68
C ILE A 393 55.25 -25.31 3.14
N ILE A 394 56.38 -25.19 2.47
CA ILE A 394 57.66 -25.74 2.91
C ILE A 394 58.21 -24.85 4.02
N ASP A 395 58.54 -25.51 5.11
CA ASP A 395 59.26 -25.05 6.29
C ASP A 395 60.69 -24.62 5.95
N LEU A 396 61.12 -23.45 6.44
CA LEU A 396 62.52 -23.07 6.59
C LEU A 396 62.70 -22.37 7.95
N THR A 397 62.78 -23.19 9.00
CA THR A 397 63.86 -23.08 10.00
C THR A 397 65.20 -23.01 9.24
N SER A 398 66.17 -22.12 9.51
CA SER A 398 66.84 -21.71 10.75
C SER A 398 67.87 -20.60 10.37
N PRO A 399 68.56 -19.94 11.32
CA PRO A 399 69.46 -18.81 11.04
C PRO A 399 70.56 -19.06 9.98
#